data_AF-A0A3B1BNU2-F1
#
_entry.id   AF-A0A3B1BNU2-F1
#
_cell.length_a   1.000
_cell.length_b   1.000
_cell.length_c   1.000
_cell.angle_alpha   90.00
_cell.angle_beta   90.00
_cell.angle_gamma   90.00
#
_symmetry.space_group_name_H-M   'P 1'
#
loop_
_entity.id
_entity.type
_entity.pdbx_description
1 polymer ?
#
loop_
_entity_poly.entity_id
_entity_poly.type
_entity_poly.pdbx_seq_one_letter_code
_entity_poly.pdbx_strand_id
1 'polypeptide(L)'
;MPKFGQKSTDRLNTCDERLQRIMRSVVTQYDISVVWGHRGQVAQNEAFSKGNSKKQWPDSRHNIIPSLAIDIIPYPSGWPDKNSPDFEKQMRAFYYMAGVVKTVARTMRITVVWGGDWDSDNDFIDNHFDDLGHFQVKDN
;
A
#
# COMPACT_ATOMS: atom_id res chain seq x y z
N MET A 1 9.07 10.70 16.75
CA MET A 1 8.16 10.27 15.67
C MET A 1 8.87 9.20 14.86
N PRO A 2 8.17 8.16 14.38
CA PRO A 2 8.77 7.14 13.54
C PRO A 2 9.33 7.74 12.24
N LYS A 3 10.29 7.03 11.64
CA LYS A 3 10.92 7.41 10.37
C LYS A 3 11.27 6.16 9.58
N PHE A 4 11.28 6.28 8.27
CA PHE A 4 11.70 5.17 7.42
C PHE A 4 13.18 4.83 7.63
N GLY A 5 13.46 3.54 7.79
CA GLY A 5 14.81 3.01 7.62
C GLY A 5 15.25 3.03 6.15
N GLN A 6 16.51 2.65 5.90
CA GLN A 6 17.11 2.70 4.56
C GLN A 6 16.29 1.91 3.53
N LYS A 7 15.94 0.66 3.84
CA LYS A 7 15.18 -0.22 2.93
C LYS A 7 13.81 0.34 2.53
N SER A 8 13.08 0.93 3.49
CA SER A 8 11.80 1.58 3.19
C SER A 8 11.99 2.86 2.37
N THR A 9 13.05 3.62 2.66
CA THR A 9 13.41 4.84 1.92
C THR A 9 13.75 4.52 0.47
N ASP A 10 14.58 3.50 0.21
CA ASP A 10 14.97 3.10 -1.13
C ASP A 10 13.77 2.68 -1.98
N ARG A 11 12.86 1.89 -1.40
CA ARG A 11 11.61 1.49 -2.05
C ARG A 11 10.71 2.68 -2.32
N LEU A 12 10.53 3.57 -1.33
CA LEU A 12 9.71 4.75 -1.49
C LEU A 12 10.21 5.66 -2.61
N ASN A 13 11.54 5.81 -2.74
CA ASN A 13 12.15 6.64 -3.77
C ASN A 13 11.90 6.14 -5.21
N THR A 14 11.42 4.90 -5.39
CA THR A 14 10.99 4.39 -6.70
C THR A 14 9.56 4.75 -7.07
N CYS A 15 8.78 5.33 -6.14
CA CYS A 15 7.37 5.69 -6.34
C CYS A 15 7.21 7.11 -6.90
N ASP A 16 6.03 7.38 -7.45
CA ASP A 16 5.57 8.72 -7.81
C ASP A 16 5.71 9.70 -6.64
N GLU A 17 6.11 10.94 -6.91
CA GLU A 17 6.36 11.96 -5.90
C GLU A 17 5.16 12.19 -4.96
N ARG A 18 3.94 11.99 -5.45
CA ARG A 18 2.70 12.10 -4.67
C ARG A 18 2.66 11.04 -3.57
N LEU A 19 2.97 9.78 -3.92
CA LEU A 19 3.07 8.69 -2.94
C LEU A 19 4.21 8.95 -1.95
N GLN A 20 5.35 9.45 -2.44
CA GLN A 20 6.47 9.81 -1.56
C GLN A 20 6.07 10.84 -0.50
N ARG A 21 5.39 11.92 -0.92
CA ARG A 21 4.91 12.98 -0.03
C ARG A 21 3.92 12.44 0.99
N ILE A 22 2.93 11.66 0.56
CA ILE A 22 1.93 11.05 1.45
C ILE A 22 2.63 10.18 2.50
N MET A 23 3.47 9.23 2.09
CA MET A 23 4.07 8.27 3.01
C MET A 23 5.03 8.93 4.01
N ARG A 24 5.78 9.96 3.58
CA ARG A 24 6.64 10.75 4.48
C ARG A 24 5.83 11.48 5.55
N SER A 25 4.60 11.88 5.27
CA SER A 25 3.71 12.43 6.28
C SER A 25 3.05 11.35 7.14
N VAL A 26 2.59 10.25 6.54
CA VAL A 26 1.92 9.14 7.24
C VAL A 26 2.84 8.53 8.31
N VAL A 27 4.10 8.24 8.00
CA VAL A 27 5.03 7.60 8.95
C VAL A 27 5.25 8.41 10.24
N THR A 28 5.02 9.73 10.18
CA THR A 28 5.12 10.59 11.36
C THR A 28 3.94 10.42 12.33
N GLN A 29 2.78 9.98 11.82
CA GLN A 29 1.53 9.80 12.55
C GLN A 29 1.26 8.34 12.92
N TYR A 30 1.62 7.41 12.04
CA TYR A 30 1.40 5.98 12.20
C TYR A 30 2.60 5.21 11.64
N ASP A 31 3.23 4.38 12.46
CA ASP A 31 4.46 3.69 12.07
C ASP A 31 4.17 2.63 11.01
N ILE A 32 4.85 2.75 9.87
CA ILE A 32 4.64 1.92 8.68
C ILE A 32 5.97 1.54 8.03
N SER A 33 5.99 0.39 7.38
CA SER A 33 7.10 -0.04 6.53
C SER A 33 6.69 -0.09 5.08
N VAL A 34 7.58 0.32 4.17
CA VAL A 34 7.37 0.20 2.72
C VAL A 34 7.88 -1.16 2.27
N VAL A 35 6.99 -1.99 1.75
CA VAL A 35 7.27 -3.35 1.29
C VAL A 35 7.67 -3.36 -0.18
N TRP A 36 6.97 -2.61 -1.02
CA TRP A 36 7.26 -2.47 -2.45
C TRP A 36 6.94 -1.08 -2.97
N GLY A 37 7.79 -0.56 -3.85
CA GLY A 37 7.48 0.57 -4.73
C GLY A 37 7.37 0.07 -6.16
N HIS A 38 8.32 0.45 -7.02
CA HIS A 38 8.46 -0.15 -8.34
C HIS A 38 8.76 -1.65 -8.23
N ARG A 39 8.10 -2.45 -9.08
CA ARG A 39 8.26 -3.90 -9.18
C ARG A 39 8.54 -4.26 -10.64
N GLY A 40 9.70 -4.84 -10.91
CA GLY A 40 10.10 -5.30 -12.25
C GLY A 40 9.43 -6.62 -12.68
N GLN A 41 9.67 -7.03 -13.93
CA GLN A 41 9.01 -8.19 -14.57
C GLN A 41 9.06 -9.49 -13.77
N VAL A 42 10.25 -9.88 -13.30
CA VAL A 42 10.43 -11.13 -12.54
C VAL A 42 9.58 -11.11 -11.27
N ALA A 43 9.66 -10.04 -10.48
CA ALA A 43 8.92 -9.91 -9.23
C ALA A 43 7.40 -9.78 -9.45
N GLN A 44 6.96 -9.12 -10.53
CA GLN A 44 5.53 -9.03 -10.86
C GLN A 44 4.97 -10.39 -11.29
N ASN A 45 5.69 -11.12 -12.13
CA ASN A 45 5.26 -12.45 -12.56
C ASN A 45 5.24 -13.44 -11.39
N GLU A 46 6.19 -13.34 -10.46
CA GLU A 46 6.18 -14.12 -9.22
C GLU A 46 5.00 -13.73 -8.31
N ALA A 47 4.69 -12.44 -8.18
CA ALA A 47 3.52 -12.00 -7.41
C ALA A 47 2.22 -12.52 -8.02
N PHE A 48 2.10 -12.48 -9.36
CA PHE A 48 0.96 -13.03 -10.09
C PHE A 48 0.84 -14.54 -9.89
N SER A 49 1.92 -15.30 -10.06
CA SER A 49 1.89 -16.77 -9.94
C SER A 49 1.55 -17.24 -8.52
N LYS A 50 1.95 -16.47 -7.50
CA LYS A 50 1.62 -16.72 -6.08
C LYS A 50 0.21 -16.24 -5.68
N GLY A 51 -0.53 -15.60 -6.59
CA GLY A 51 -1.87 -15.06 -6.31
C GLY A 51 -1.87 -13.74 -5.53
N ASN A 52 -0.70 -13.15 -5.29
CA ASN A 52 -0.52 -11.85 -4.63
C ASN A 52 -0.74 -10.66 -5.58
N SER A 53 -1.09 -10.92 -6.84
CA SER A 53 -1.52 -9.91 -7.79
C SER A 53 -2.48 -10.52 -8.81
N LYS A 54 -3.47 -9.73 -9.23
CA LYS A 54 -4.36 -10.10 -10.34
C LYS A 54 -3.84 -9.64 -11.71
N LYS A 55 -2.69 -8.95 -11.76
CA LYS A 55 -2.11 -8.38 -12.99
C LYS A 55 -0.79 -9.07 -13.32
N GLN A 56 -0.62 -9.49 -14.57
CA GLN A 56 0.67 -9.93 -15.08
C GLN A 56 1.53 -8.72 -15.44
N TRP A 57 2.84 -8.91 -15.62
CA TRP A 57 3.68 -7.85 -16.18
C TRP A 57 3.26 -7.54 -17.63
N PRO A 58 3.20 -6.26 -18.06
CA PRO A 58 3.51 -5.03 -17.32
C PRO A 58 2.26 -4.29 -16.78
N ASP A 59 1.13 -4.98 -16.59
CA ASP A 59 -0.18 -4.35 -16.40
C ASP A 59 -0.46 -3.87 -14.97
N SER A 60 0.51 -3.99 -14.05
CA SER A 60 0.39 -3.48 -12.68
C SER A 60 0.86 -2.04 -12.58
N ARG A 61 0.22 -1.23 -11.74
CA ARG A 61 0.68 0.13 -11.43
C ARG A 61 2.04 0.16 -10.73
N HIS A 62 2.49 -0.95 -10.16
CA HIS A 62 3.86 -1.12 -9.68
C HIS A 62 4.90 -1.22 -10.80
N ASN A 63 4.49 -1.53 -12.03
CA ASN A 63 5.42 -1.75 -13.15
C ASN A 63 5.80 -0.44 -13.86
N ILE A 64 5.12 0.66 -13.53
CA ILE A 64 5.38 1.99 -14.08
C ILE A 64 6.61 2.60 -13.37
N ILE A 65 7.36 3.45 -14.07
CA ILE A 65 8.48 4.22 -13.51
C ILE A 65 8.19 5.71 -13.76
N PRO A 66 8.06 6.53 -12.70
CA PRO A 66 8.00 6.15 -11.29
C PRO A 66 6.73 5.32 -10.96
N SER A 67 6.80 4.48 -9.93
CA SER A 67 5.68 3.58 -9.58
C SER A 67 4.44 4.36 -9.16
N LEU A 68 3.31 4.07 -9.79
CA LEU A 68 2.01 4.67 -9.43
C LEU A 68 1.30 3.89 -8.30
N ALA A 69 1.94 2.84 -7.78
CA ALA A 69 1.48 2.06 -6.64
C ALA A 69 2.58 1.85 -5.59
N ILE A 70 2.16 1.53 -4.37
CA ILE A 70 3.02 1.25 -3.23
C ILE A 70 2.35 0.24 -2.31
N ASP A 71 3.16 -0.70 -1.80
CA ASP A 71 2.73 -1.64 -0.76
C ASP A 71 3.36 -1.21 0.57
N ILE A 72 2.52 -1.00 1.58
CA ILE A 72 2.93 -0.68 2.95
C ILE A 72 2.30 -1.65 3.96
N ILE A 73 2.92 -1.77 5.13
CA ILE A 73 2.39 -2.55 6.25
C ILE A 73 2.50 -1.77 7.56
N PRO A 74 1.56 -1.96 8.51
CA PRO A 74 1.68 -1.45 9.86
C PRO A 74 2.89 -2.03 10.59
N TYR A 75 3.65 -1.19 11.29
CA TYR A 75 4.68 -1.64 12.22
C TYR A 75 4.17 -1.54 13.68
N PRO A 76 4.42 -2.55 14.54
CA PRO A 76 5.16 -3.79 14.31
C PRO A 76 4.31 -4.98 13.80
N SER A 77 3.01 -4.79 13.56
CA SER A 77 2.07 -5.89 13.31
C SER A 77 2.40 -6.75 12.08
N GLY A 78 2.92 -6.15 11.01
CA GLY A 78 3.20 -6.86 9.76
C GLY A 78 1.94 -7.29 9.01
N TRP A 79 2.07 -8.28 8.12
CA TRP A 79 0.94 -8.86 7.37
C TRP A 79 0.04 -9.71 8.27
N PRO A 80 -1.30 -9.72 8.06
CA PRO A 80 -2.20 -10.54 8.85
C PRO A 80 -1.95 -12.03 8.61
N ASP A 81 -1.74 -12.79 9.68
CA ASP A 81 -1.59 -14.24 9.64
C ASP A 81 -2.89 -14.91 10.12
N LYS A 82 -3.55 -15.64 9.23
CA LYS A 82 -4.81 -16.35 9.51
C LYS A 82 -4.68 -17.40 10.62
N ASN A 83 -3.47 -17.86 10.92
CA ASN A 83 -3.21 -18.81 11.99
C ASN A 83 -2.88 -18.12 13.32
N SER A 84 -2.72 -16.80 13.34
CA SER A 84 -2.44 -16.04 14.55
C SER A 84 -3.72 -15.78 15.36
N PRO A 85 -3.69 -15.88 16.70
CA PRO A 85 -4.79 -15.44 17.54
C PRO A 85 -5.06 -13.93 17.45
N ASP A 86 -4.13 -13.17 16.88
CA ASP A 86 -4.24 -11.72 16.68
C ASP A 86 -4.66 -11.34 15.25
N PHE A 87 -5.05 -12.30 14.39
CA PHE A 87 -5.45 -12.05 12.99
C PHE A 87 -6.40 -10.84 12.85
N GLU A 88 -7.47 -10.82 13.63
CA GLU A 88 -8.45 -9.72 13.62
C GLU A 88 -7.87 -8.36 14.04
N LYS A 89 -6.91 -8.35 14.96
CA LYS A 89 -6.23 -7.11 15.37
C LYS A 89 -5.25 -6.65 14.29
N GLN A 90 -4.56 -7.59 13.64
CA GLN A 90 -3.68 -7.31 12.52
C GLN A 90 -4.48 -6.72 11.35
N MET A 91 -5.63 -7.31 11.01
CA MET A 91 -6.55 -6.77 10.00
C MET A 91 -6.97 -5.34 10.35
N ARG A 92 -7.45 -5.09 11.57
CA ARG A 92 -7.83 -3.74 12.04
C ARG A 92 -6.71 -2.70 11.92
N ALA A 93 -5.44 -3.11 12.08
CA ALA A 93 -4.31 -2.21 11.89
C ALA A 93 -4.21 -1.69 10.44
N PHE A 94 -4.53 -2.51 9.44
CA PHE A 94 -4.56 -2.07 8.04
C PHE A 94 -5.70 -1.10 7.75
N TYR A 95 -6.90 -1.33 8.30
CA TYR A 95 -8.01 -0.39 8.14
C TYR A 95 -7.69 0.97 8.78
N TYR A 96 -7.09 0.98 9.97
CA TYR A 96 -6.63 2.21 10.61
C TYR A 96 -5.56 2.91 9.75
N MET A 97 -4.56 2.16 9.27
CA MET A 97 -3.53 2.65 8.35
C MET A 97 -4.14 3.30 7.10
N ALA A 98 -5.13 2.65 6.48
CA ALA A 98 -5.81 3.16 5.30
C ALA A 98 -6.54 4.48 5.58
N GLY A 99 -7.21 4.60 6.73
CA GLY A 99 -7.82 5.86 7.18
C GLY A 99 -6.80 6.99 7.32
N VAL A 100 -5.63 6.72 7.90
CA VAL A 100 -4.53 7.69 8.04
C VAL A 100 -4.01 8.10 6.67
N VAL A 101 -3.73 7.14 5.78
CA VAL A 101 -3.25 7.40 4.40
C VAL A 101 -4.26 8.23 3.61
N LYS A 102 -5.54 7.82 3.57
CA LYS A 102 -6.60 8.54 2.85
C LYS A 102 -6.75 9.97 3.38
N THR A 103 -6.69 10.16 4.70
CA THR A 103 -6.78 11.50 5.33
C THR A 103 -5.61 12.39 4.92
N VAL A 104 -4.37 11.90 5.02
CA VAL A 104 -3.17 12.65 4.61
C VAL A 104 -3.17 12.96 3.11
N ALA A 105 -3.58 12.01 2.27
CA ALA A 105 -3.70 12.24 0.83
C ALA A 105 -4.70 13.36 0.52
N ARG A 106 -5.83 13.37 1.23
CA ARG A 106 -6.89 14.38 1.08
C ARG A 106 -6.42 15.78 1.47
N THR A 107 -5.64 15.94 2.54
CA THR A 107 -5.07 17.26 2.91
C THR A 107 -4.10 17.79 1.86
N MET A 108 -3.46 16.88 1.10
CA MET A 108 -2.57 17.22 -0.02
C MET A 108 -3.28 17.35 -1.36
N ARG A 109 -4.62 17.17 -1.41
CA ARG A 109 -5.43 17.14 -2.65
C ARG A 109 -4.95 16.06 -3.64
N ILE A 110 -4.49 14.93 -3.13
CA ILE A 110 -4.08 13.77 -3.92
C ILE A 110 -5.13 12.68 -3.76
N THR A 111 -5.64 12.17 -4.88
CA THR A 111 -6.59 11.06 -4.91
C THR A 111 -5.84 9.73 -4.92
N VAL A 112 -6.14 8.85 -3.97
CA VAL A 112 -5.59 7.49 -3.88
C VAL A 112 -6.71 6.46 -3.84
N VAL A 113 -6.44 5.28 -4.42
CA VAL A 113 -7.22 4.06 -4.23
C VAL A 113 -6.48 3.17 -3.24
N TRP A 114 -7.22 2.50 -2.38
CA TRP A 114 -6.71 1.51 -1.44
C TRP A 114 -7.16 0.12 -1.86
N GLY A 115 -6.30 -0.90 -1.75
CA GLY A 115 -6.62 -2.26 -2.17
C GLY A 115 -7.62 -3.01 -1.27
N GLY A 116 -8.08 -2.40 -0.17
CA GLY A 116 -9.25 -2.84 0.60
C GLY A 116 -10.57 -2.13 0.23
N ASP A 117 -10.55 -1.25 -0.77
CA ASP A 117 -11.67 -0.39 -1.19
C ASP A 117 -11.41 0.09 -2.64
N TRP A 118 -11.49 -0.85 -3.60
CA TRP A 118 -11.00 -0.65 -4.97
C TRP A 118 -11.83 0.36 -5.77
N ASP A 119 -13.14 0.42 -5.56
CA ASP A 119 -14.04 1.37 -6.22
C ASP A 119 -14.16 2.70 -5.46
N SER A 120 -13.64 2.75 -4.22
CA SER A 120 -13.47 3.96 -3.40
C SER A 120 -14.78 4.53 -2.86
N ASP A 121 -15.78 3.69 -2.60
CA ASP A 121 -17.08 4.11 -2.07
C ASP A 121 -17.16 4.07 -0.53
N ASN A 122 -16.16 3.48 0.14
CA ASN A 122 -16.08 3.22 1.58
C ASN A 122 -17.09 2.19 2.11
N ASP A 123 -17.66 1.37 1.24
CA ASP A 123 -18.12 0.05 1.60
C ASP A 123 -16.90 -0.89 1.61
N PHE A 124 -16.71 -1.62 2.71
CA PHE A 124 -15.57 -2.52 2.87
C PHE A 124 -15.99 -3.99 2.86
N ILE A 125 -17.31 -4.27 2.79
CA ILE A 125 -17.83 -5.64 2.84
C ILE A 125 -18.13 -6.22 1.45
N ASP A 126 -18.15 -5.38 0.41
CA ASP A 126 -18.44 -5.76 -0.97
C ASP A 126 -17.17 -6.09 -1.77
N ASN A 127 -15.98 -5.80 -1.23
CA ASN A 127 -14.72 -6.11 -1.87
C ASN A 127 -14.48 -7.62 -1.98
N HIS A 128 -14.20 -8.10 -3.19
CA HIS A 128 -13.92 -9.52 -3.46
C HIS A 128 -12.42 -9.85 -3.50
N PHE A 129 -11.55 -8.84 -3.45
CA PHE A 129 -10.10 -9.02 -3.45
C PHE A 129 -9.42 -7.99 -2.56
N ASP A 130 -9.09 -8.41 -1.34
CA ASP A 130 -8.38 -7.59 -0.37
C ASP A 130 -6.87 -7.61 -0.61
N ASP A 131 -6.34 -6.46 -1.00
CA ASP A 131 -4.91 -6.16 -1.06
C ASP A 131 -4.61 -5.02 -0.07
N LEU A 132 -4.72 -5.33 1.22
CA LEU A 132 -4.79 -4.31 2.28
C LEU A 132 -3.54 -3.43 2.39
N GLY A 133 -2.39 -3.89 1.91
CA GLY A 133 -1.16 -3.09 1.90
C GLY A 133 -1.05 -2.15 0.71
N HIS A 134 -1.85 -2.34 -0.33
CA HIS A 134 -1.72 -1.67 -1.63
C HIS A 134 -2.40 -0.31 -1.64
N PHE A 135 -1.68 0.70 -2.11
CA PHE A 135 -2.23 2.00 -2.47
C PHE A 135 -1.75 2.42 -3.85
N GLN A 136 -2.60 3.12 -4.59
CA GLN A 136 -2.21 3.70 -5.88
C GLN A 136 -2.79 5.09 -6.07
N VAL A 137 -2.03 5.96 -6.73
CA VAL A 137 -2.53 7.27 -7.15
C VAL A 137 -3.43 7.13 -8.38
N LYS A 138 -4.55 7.86 -8.40
CA LYS A 138 -5.33 8.03 -9.64
C LYS A 138 -4.62 9.07 -10.52
N ASP A 139 -4.69 8.84 -11.83
CA ASP A 139 -4.40 9.87 -12.80
C ASP A 139 -5.59 10.82 -12.79
N ASN A 140 -5.34 12.11 -12.53
CA ASN A 140 -6.38 13.13 -12.48
C ASN A 140 -6.84 13.49 -13.90
#